data_AF-A0A3D1R1P1-F1
#
_entry.id   AF-A0A3D1R1P1-F1
#
_cell.length_a   1.000
_cell.length_b   1.000
_cell.length_c   1.000
_cell.angle_alpha   90.00
_cell.angle_beta   90.00
_cell.angle_gamma   90.00
#
_symmetry.space_group_name_H-M   'P 1'
#
loop_
_entity.id
_entity.type
_entity.pdbx_description
1 polymer ?
#
loop_
_entity_poly.entity_id
_entity_poly.type
_entity_poly.pdbx_seq_one_letter_code
_entity_poly.pdbx_strand_id
1 'polypeptide(L)'
;ALKMTYLLLAREADGWPRSDERLFRIVSEPLASKGRQRYMGCGPEGRVGLSLQDKHVTEANCAFNGLVRGDIIAIEGTETRGDGLALGSESRVRLRARTGQRLGLER
;
A
#
# COMPACT_ATOMS: atom_id res chain seq x y z
N ALA A 1 -29.89 -4.69 26.38
CA ALA A 1 -30.06 -4.55 24.92
C ALA A 1 -28.93 -3.67 24.38
N LEU A 2 -28.18 -4.13 23.38
CA LEU A 2 -27.14 -3.31 22.74
C LEU A 2 -27.81 -2.29 21.80
N LYS A 3 -27.52 -0.99 21.97
CA LYS A 3 -27.90 0.05 21.01
C LYS A 3 -26.68 0.33 20.13
N MET A 4 -26.84 0.12 18.82
CA MET A 4 -25.82 0.46 17.83
C MET A 4 -26.25 1.74 17.12
N THR A 5 -25.34 2.71 17.05
CA THR A 5 -25.51 3.94 16.28
C THR A 5 -24.46 3.95 15.19
N TYR A 6 -24.90 4.12 13.94
CA TYR A 6 -24.02 4.20 12.79
C TYR A 6 -23.60 5.66 12.59
N LEU A 7 -22.29 5.90 12.52
CA LEU A 7 -21.74 7.17 12.07
C LEU A 7 -21.25 7.00 10.64
N LEU A 8 -21.94 7.64 9.70
CA LEU A 8 -21.52 7.72 8.30
C LEU A 8 -20.75 9.02 8.12
N LEU A 9 -19.43 8.90 7.93
CA LEU A 9 -18.59 10.03 7.56
C LEU A 9 -18.33 9.96 6.06
N ALA A 10 -18.89 10.91 5.32
CA ALA A 10 -18.50 11.19 3.95
C ALA A 10 -17.81 12.55 3.92
N ARG A 11 -16.55 12.57 3.51
CA ARG A 11 -15.97 13.79 2.94
C ARG A 11 -16.42 13.84 1.49
N GLU A 12 -16.59 15.03 0.93
CA GLU A 12 -16.59 15.19 -0.52
C GLU A 12 -15.38 14.40 -1.03
N ALA A 13 -15.66 13.32 -1.77
CA ALA A 13 -14.62 12.37 -2.10
C ALA A 13 -13.78 13.03 -3.18
N ASP A 14 -12.67 13.66 -2.78
CA ASP A 14 -11.51 13.72 -3.64
C ASP A 14 -11.25 12.26 -4.04
N GLY A 15 -11.67 11.91 -5.25
CA GLY A 15 -11.49 10.56 -5.78
C GLY A 15 -10.02 10.17 -5.66
N TRP A 16 -9.74 8.87 -5.79
CA TRP A 16 -8.34 8.44 -5.86
C TRP A 16 -7.65 9.28 -6.94
N PRO A 17 -6.57 9.99 -6.61
CA PRO A 17 -5.98 10.96 -7.51
C PRO A 17 -5.58 10.25 -8.79
N ARG A 18 -5.92 10.85 -9.93
CA ARG A 18 -5.38 10.41 -11.21
C ARG A 18 -3.89 10.65 -11.18
N SER A 19 -3.14 9.56 -11.20
CA SER A 19 -1.69 9.54 -11.25
C SER A 19 -1.30 8.49 -12.27
N ASP A 20 -0.24 8.76 -13.02
CA ASP A 20 0.38 7.77 -13.91
C ASP A 20 1.11 6.69 -13.10
N GLU A 21 1.31 6.93 -11.80
CA GLU A 21 1.91 5.98 -10.89
C GLU A 21 0.93 4.94 -10.37
N ARG A 22 1.46 3.75 -10.14
CA ARG A 22 0.70 2.66 -9.55
C ARG A 22 0.64 2.83 -8.03
N LEU A 23 -0.34 3.61 -7.58
CA LEU A 23 -0.52 3.96 -6.16
C LEU A 23 -1.33 2.91 -5.39
N PHE A 24 -0.88 2.56 -4.19
CA PHE A 24 -1.58 1.69 -3.27
C PHE A 24 -1.72 2.34 -1.89
N ARG A 25 -2.93 2.29 -1.31
CA ARG A 25 -3.12 2.54 0.13
C ARG A 25 -2.92 1.24 0.89
N ILE A 26 -2.09 1.25 1.91
CA ILE A 26 -1.94 0.12 2.84
C ILE A 26 -3.16 0.06 3.76
N VAL A 27 -3.87 -1.07 3.75
CA VAL A 27 -5.15 -1.23 4.46
C VAL A 27 -5.12 -2.27 5.58
N SER A 28 -4.00 -2.99 5.74
CA SER A 28 -3.76 -3.91 6.85
C SER A 28 -2.59 -3.46 7.71
N GLU A 29 -2.53 -4.03 8.91
CA GLU A 29 -1.26 -4.13 9.65
C GLU A 29 -0.25 -5.01 8.88
N PRO A 30 1.05 -4.95 9.21
CA PRO A 30 2.05 -5.89 8.71
C PRO A 30 1.63 -7.35 8.88
N LEU A 31 1.61 -8.10 7.79
CA LEU A 31 1.37 -9.54 7.78
C LEU A 31 2.70 -10.28 7.64
N ALA A 32 3.60 -10.02 8.57
CA ALA A 32 4.95 -10.57 8.56
C ALA A 32 4.90 -12.11 8.57
N SER A 33 5.71 -12.71 7.70
CA SER A 33 5.94 -14.15 7.64
C SER A 33 7.45 -14.40 7.62
N LYS A 34 7.90 -15.59 7.99
CA LYS A 34 9.33 -15.93 8.02
C LYS A 34 9.98 -15.62 6.67
N GLY A 35 10.91 -14.67 6.62
CA GLY A 35 11.66 -14.30 5.42
C GLY A 35 10.93 -13.39 4.42
N ARG A 36 9.75 -12.86 4.79
CA ARG A 36 8.91 -12.07 3.86
C ARG A 36 7.96 -11.13 4.60
N GLN A 37 8.03 -9.86 4.22
CA GLN A 37 7.05 -8.85 4.61
C GLN A 37 5.86 -8.87 3.64
N ARG A 38 4.63 -8.75 4.18
CA ARG A 38 3.39 -8.67 3.38
C ARG A 38 2.44 -7.63 3.96
N TYR A 39 1.73 -6.96 3.06
CA TYR A 39 0.61 -6.07 3.39
C TYR A 39 -0.57 -6.35 2.48
N MET A 40 -1.77 -5.91 2.87
CA MET A 40 -2.89 -5.73 1.95
C MET A 40 -2.89 -4.28 1.47
N GLY A 41 -2.88 -4.09 0.15
CA GLY A 41 -2.96 -2.78 -0.50
C GLY A 41 -4.24 -2.64 -1.31
N CYS A 42 -4.85 -1.46 -1.30
CA CYS A 42 -5.90 -1.08 -2.25
C CYS A 42 -5.31 -0.13 -3.29
N GLY A 43 -5.35 -0.52 -4.56
CA GLY A 43 -4.83 0.26 -5.69
C GLY A 43 -5.65 0.03 -6.97
N PRO A 44 -5.08 0.28 -8.16
CA PRO A 44 -5.76 0.10 -9.45
C PRO A 44 -6.34 -1.30 -9.67
N GLU A 45 -5.69 -2.32 -9.12
CA GLU A 45 -6.09 -3.73 -9.18
C GLU A 45 -7.13 -4.11 -8.11
N GLY A 46 -7.64 -3.13 -7.37
CA GLY A 46 -8.48 -3.35 -6.21
C GLY A 46 -7.66 -3.71 -4.97
N ARG A 47 -8.24 -4.54 -4.09
CA ARG A 47 -7.60 -4.97 -2.84
C ARG A 47 -6.77 -6.23 -3.10
N VAL A 48 -5.44 -6.10 -3.09
CA VAL A 48 -4.49 -7.19 -3.37
C VAL A 48 -3.44 -7.33 -2.28
N GLY A 49 -2.83 -8.51 -2.18
CA GLY A 49 -1.65 -8.70 -1.33
C GLY A 49 -0.40 -8.11 -2.00
N LEU A 50 0.42 -7.39 -1.25
CA LEU A 50 1.74 -6.91 -1.67
C LEU A 50 2.79 -7.64 -0.82
N SER A 51 3.83 -8.20 -1.42
CA SER A 51 4.85 -8.93 -0.65
C SER A 51 6.26 -8.71 -1.14
N LEU A 52 7.21 -8.59 -0.20
CA LEU A 52 8.64 -8.45 -0.45
C LEU A 52 9.38 -9.51 0.38
N GLN A 53 10.21 -10.32 -0.28
CA GLN A 53 11.08 -11.27 0.43
C GLN A 53 12.32 -10.55 0.93
N ASP A 54 12.83 -10.94 2.09
CA ASP A 54 13.99 -10.28 2.73
C ASP A 54 15.22 -10.29 1.81
N LYS A 55 15.41 -11.37 1.04
CA LYS A 55 16.50 -11.52 0.06
C LYS A 55 16.39 -10.60 -1.17
N HIS A 56 15.26 -9.95 -1.37
CA HIS A 56 14.99 -9.04 -2.49
C HIS A 56 14.93 -7.57 -2.04
N VAL A 57 15.19 -7.31 -0.76
CA VAL A 57 15.27 -5.95 -0.24
C VAL A 57 16.47 -5.24 -0.86
N THR A 58 16.22 -4.07 -1.41
CA THR A 58 17.20 -3.14 -1.98
C THR A 58 16.96 -1.75 -1.41
N GLU A 59 17.90 -0.82 -1.62
CA GLU A 59 17.72 0.58 -1.21
C GLU A 59 16.47 1.21 -1.86
N ALA A 60 16.13 0.82 -3.09
CA ALA A 60 15.00 1.37 -3.82
C ALA A 60 13.62 0.87 -3.33
N ASN A 61 13.57 -0.23 -2.59
CA ASN A 61 12.32 -0.81 -2.08
C ASN A 61 12.26 -0.97 -0.55
N CYS A 62 13.33 -0.62 0.18
CA CYS A 62 13.44 -0.82 1.62
C CYS A 62 12.34 -0.10 2.42
N ALA A 63 11.78 0.98 1.87
CA ALA A 63 10.64 1.70 2.43
C ALA A 63 9.43 0.79 2.69
N PHE A 64 9.30 -0.33 1.94
CA PHE A 64 8.22 -1.31 2.11
C PHE A 64 8.17 -1.91 3.52
N ASN A 65 9.33 -2.13 4.17
CA ASN A 65 9.38 -2.80 5.48
C ASN A 65 8.86 -1.92 6.62
N GLY A 66 8.85 -0.60 6.44
CA GLY A 66 8.44 0.39 7.44
C GLY A 66 7.05 0.99 7.20
N LEU A 67 6.22 0.32 6.40
CA LEU A 67 4.87 0.81 6.11
C LEU A 67 3.90 0.48 7.25
N VAL A 68 2.95 1.39 7.45
CA VAL A 68 1.85 1.23 8.40
C VAL A 68 0.50 1.34 7.70
N ARG A 69 -0.55 0.85 8.36
CA ARG A 69 -1.92 0.98 7.87
C ARG A 69 -2.27 2.45 7.66
N GLY A 70 -2.67 2.81 6.44
CA GLY A 70 -3.02 4.15 6.01
C GLY A 70 -1.96 4.84 5.14
N ASP A 71 -0.73 4.34 5.09
CA ASP A 71 0.30 4.86 4.18
C ASP A 71 -0.13 4.69 2.72
N ILE A 72 0.27 5.63 1.86
CA ILE A 72 0.09 5.57 0.41
C ILE A 72 1.46 5.48 -0.24
N ILE A 73 1.66 4.46 -1.07
CA ILE A 73 2.91 4.20 -1.77
C ILE A 73 2.69 4.14 -3.28
N ALA A 74 3.70 4.52 -4.06
CA ALA A 74 3.84 4.17 -5.46
C ALA A 74 4.75 2.94 -5.56
N ILE A 75 4.38 1.96 -6.40
CA ILE A 75 5.15 0.74 -6.63
C ILE A 75 5.41 0.56 -8.12
N GLU A 76 6.64 0.15 -8.46
CA GLU A 76 7.05 -0.24 -9.80
C GLU A 76 7.72 -1.61 -9.80
N GLY A 77 7.73 -2.28 -10.96
CA GLY A 77 8.47 -3.52 -11.15
C GLY A 77 7.93 -4.71 -10.35
N THR A 78 6.60 -4.85 -10.26
CA THR A 78 5.95 -5.98 -9.55
C THR A 78 5.64 -7.14 -10.48
N GLU A 79 5.62 -8.35 -9.92
CA GLU A 79 5.17 -9.57 -10.60
C GLU A 79 3.89 -10.11 -9.97
N THR A 80 2.97 -10.63 -10.78
CA THR A 80 1.79 -11.33 -10.25
C THR A 80 2.21 -12.66 -9.64
N ARG A 81 1.80 -12.92 -8.40
CA ARG A 81 2.10 -14.18 -7.70
C ARG A 81 0.91 -14.60 -6.84
N GLY A 82 0.24 -15.66 -7.27
CA GLY A 82 -1.00 -16.13 -6.62
C GLY A 82 -2.10 -15.08 -6.74
N ASP A 83 -2.63 -14.62 -5.60
CA ASP A 83 -3.70 -13.64 -5.47
C ASP A 83 -3.21 -12.19 -5.26
N GLY A 84 -1.91 -11.94 -5.46
CA GLY A 84 -1.32 -10.63 -5.21
C GLY A 84 -0.10 -10.33 -6.06
N LEU A 85 0.62 -9.28 -5.64
CA LEU A 85 1.83 -8.78 -6.28
C LEU A 85 3.05 -9.08 -5.41
N ALA A 86 4.11 -9.56 -6.04
CA ALA A 86 5.42 -9.75 -5.45
C ALA A 86 6.36 -8.62 -5.92
N LEU A 87 7.09 -8.05 -4.97
CA LEU A 87 8.18 -7.13 -5.19
C LEU A 87 9.48 -7.95 -5.25
N GLY A 88 10.26 -7.72 -6.29
CA GLY A 88 11.60 -8.29 -6.53
C GLY A 88 12.72 -7.27 -6.32
N SER A 89 13.93 -7.63 -6.72
CA SER A 89 15.12 -6.76 -6.61
C SER A 89 15.00 -5.48 -7.43
N GLU A 90 14.34 -5.57 -8.59
CA GLU A 90 14.15 -4.44 -9.51
C GLU A 90 12.95 -3.56 -9.13
N SER A 91 12.16 -3.96 -8.13
CA SER A 91 11.02 -3.18 -7.70
C SER A 91 11.46 -1.89 -7.02
N ARG A 92 10.64 -0.85 -7.14
CA ARG A 92 10.83 0.44 -6.45
C ARG A 92 9.61 0.75 -5.61
N VAL A 93 9.82 1.30 -4.41
CA VAL A 93 8.76 1.71 -3.50
C VAL A 93 9.00 3.13 -3.06
N ARG A 94 8.07 4.03 -3.41
CA ARG A 94 8.12 5.44 -3.02
C ARG A 94 6.93 5.76 -2.12
N LEU A 95 7.20 6.21 -0.91
CA LEU A 95 6.16 6.71 -0.02
C LEU A 95 5.64 8.04 -0.56
N ARG A 96 4.33 8.13 -0.81
CA ARG A 96 3.68 9.35 -1.32
C ARG A 96 2.86 10.09 -0.27
N ALA A 97 2.36 9.40 0.75
CA ALA A 97 1.77 10.02 1.94
C ALA A 97 1.83 9.07 3.13
N ARG A 98 2.06 9.62 4.32
CA ARG A 98 1.89 8.86 5.57
C ARG A 98 0.41 8.76 5.97
N THR A 99 0.11 7.81 6.83
CA THR A 99 -1.19 7.76 7.52
C THR A 99 -1.60 9.11 8.09
N GLY A 100 -2.83 9.53 7.79
CA GLY A 100 -3.38 10.82 8.23
C GLY A 100 -2.96 12.03 7.38
N GLN A 101 -2.00 11.86 6.46
CA GLN A 101 -1.61 12.92 5.52
C GLN A 101 -2.42 12.83 4.22
N ARG A 102 -2.63 13.98 3.58
CA ARG A 102 -3.18 14.02 2.22
C ARG A 102 -2.09 13.61 1.24
N LEU A 103 -2.49 12.94 0.16
CA LEU A 103 -1.60 12.78 -0.97
C LEU A 103 -1.34 14.17 -1.56
N GLY A 104 -0.12 14.67 -1.38
CA GLY A 104 0.33 15.85 -2.12
C GLY A 104 0.53 15.42 -3.56
N LEU A 105 -0.29 15.92 -4.48
CA LEU A 105 0.09 15.95 -5.89
C LEU A 105 1.26 16.93 -5.98
N GLU A 106 2.48 16.44 -6.20
CA GLU A 106 3.52 17.33 -6.71
C GLU A 106 2.99 17.90 -8.05
N ARG A 107 3.03 19.22 -8.17
CA ARG A 107 2.61 19.97 -9.36
C ARG A 107 3.62 19.80 -10.47
#